data_AF-A0A7L2BNQ8-F1
#
_entry.id   AF-A0A7L2BNQ8-F1
#
_cell.length_a   1.000
_cell.length_b   1.000
_cell.length_c   1.000
_cell.angle_alpha   90.00
_cell.angle_beta   90.00
_cell.angle_gamma   90.00
#
_symmetry.space_group_name_H-M   'P 1'
#
loop_
_entity.id
_entity.type
_entity.pdbx_description
1 polymer ?
#
loop_
_entity_poly.entity_id
_entity_poly.type
_entity_poly.pdbx_seq_one_letter_code
_entity_poly.pdbx_strand_id
1 'polypeptide(L)'
;QPHSCPRHPGVSTMLPLLLLLLPAAHGIVRLGYRPVLTQDPPLEGLTTASTFVLDQPRCVFQNFSNADIWLVVALERAVSSFNNAAGPGTPETAFQSFPDPVGAYMTLNTTLGSYPCPKPAGDITVLRVGSETSCAKDEKRPTCNGPLPGPGPYRVKFLALEGAVPVADTDWSVPIMLRTAKSPDTISTAGSGHSADMIAITTILSILFAILLAGLVAMLFFWDSESCGSSSTFSKPESVSVRRYNTHHVYDQPAARL
;
A
#
# COMPACT_ATOMS: atom_id res chain seq x y z
N GLN A 1 33.96 89.13 -41.73
CA GLN A 1 33.96 88.19 -40.59
C GLN A 1 32.64 87.41 -40.64
N PRO A 2 32.59 86.20 -41.23
CA PRO A 2 31.35 85.46 -41.38
C PRO A 2 31.14 84.52 -40.18
N HIS A 3 29.96 84.58 -39.58
CA HIS A 3 29.56 83.67 -38.51
C HIS A 3 29.06 82.35 -39.11
N SER A 4 29.78 81.28 -38.74
CA SER A 4 29.60 79.91 -39.20
C SER A 4 28.29 79.30 -38.69
N CYS A 5 27.55 78.68 -39.61
CA CYS A 5 26.44 77.77 -39.34
C CYS A 5 26.98 76.44 -38.78
N PRO A 6 26.39 75.85 -37.71
CA PRO A 6 26.81 74.54 -37.26
C PRO A 6 26.15 73.44 -38.11
N ARG A 7 27.01 72.58 -38.69
CA ARG A 7 26.61 71.34 -39.36
C ARG A 7 26.02 70.37 -38.35
N HIS A 8 24.87 69.77 -38.69
CA HIS A 8 24.42 68.50 -38.12
C HIS A 8 25.44 67.39 -38.40
N PRO A 9 25.81 66.58 -37.40
CA PRO A 9 26.38 65.26 -37.65
C PRO A 9 25.43 64.15 -37.16
N GLY A 10 25.26 63.13 -38.00
CA GLY A 10 25.08 61.76 -37.52
C GLY A 10 23.65 61.29 -37.28
N VAL A 11 22.87 61.12 -38.35
CA VAL A 11 22.01 59.94 -38.43
C VAL A 11 22.92 58.79 -38.85
N SER A 12 23.09 57.80 -37.98
CA SER A 12 23.44 56.41 -38.25
C SER A 12 24.19 55.83 -37.04
N THR A 13 24.03 54.52 -36.84
CA THR A 13 24.57 53.67 -35.76
C THR A 13 23.84 53.71 -34.41
N MET A 14 22.55 53.40 -34.41
CA MET A 14 21.84 52.81 -33.24
C MET A 14 21.12 51.52 -33.67
N LEU A 15 21.79 50.65 -34.45
CA LEU A 15 21.20 49.38 -34.90
C LEU A 15 22.01 48.09 -34.59
N PRO A 16 23.28 48.08 -34.11
CA PRO A 16 23.91 46.80 -33.77
C PRO A 16 23.66 46.36 -32.31
N LEU A 17 23.18 47.25 -31.42
CA LEU A 17 23.04 46.90 -29.99
C LEU A 17 21.68 46.31 -29.61
N LEU A 18 20.64 46.51 -30.44
CA LEU A 18 19.29 45.99 -30.14
C LEU A 18 19.13 44.49 -30.45
N LEU A 19 20.06 43.90 -31.21
CA LEU A 19 20.07 42.46 -31.54
C LEU A 19 20.63 41.58 -30.41
N LEU A 20 21.28 42.16 -29.39
CA LEU A 20 21.83 41.43 -28.23
C LEU A 20 20.79 41.18 -27.12
N LEU A 21 19.56 41.70 -27.27
CA LEU A 21 18.46 41.53 -26.31
C LEU A 21 17.37 40.58 -26.81
N LEU A 22 17.58 39.88 -27.93
CA LEU A 22 16.70 38.80 -28.33
C LEU A 22 16.98 37.62 -27.40
N PRO A 23 16.07 37.26 -26.47
CA PRO A 23 16.18 35.97 -25.82
C PRO A 23 16.21 34.95 -26.94
N ALA A 24 17.26 34.11 -26.96
CA ALA A 24 17.27 32.96 -27.84
C ALA A 24 16.03 32.13 -27.48
N ALA A 25 14.99 32.24 -28.31
CA ALA A 25 13.77 31.49 -28.17
C ALA A 25 14.10 30.04 -28.52
N HIS A 26 14.66 29.32 -27.56
CA HIS A 26 14.83 27.89 -27.65
C HIS A 26 13.42 27.30 -27.56
N GLY A 27 12.86 26.94 -28.72
CA GLY A 27 11.58 26.24 -28.78
C GLY A 27 11.68 24.90 -28.06
N ILE A 28 10.56 24.45 -27.49
CA ILE A 28 10.48 23.14 -26.84
C ILE A 28 10.66 22.04 -27.91
N VAL A 29 11.61 21.14 -27.70
CA VAL A 29 11.86 20.01 -28.59
C VAL A 29 10.80 18.93 -28.35
N ARG A 30 10.07 18.52 -29.39
CA ARG A 30 9.12 17.40 -29.30
C ARG A 30 9.80 16.07 -29.59
N LEU A 31 9.77 15.19 -28.60
CA LEU A 31 10.24 13.82 -28.68
C LEU A 31 9.07 12.92 -29.09
N GLY A 32 9.21 12.18 -30.19
CA GLY A 32 8.19 11.23 -30.68
C GLY A 32 7.97 9.99 -29.79
N TYR A 33 8.44 10.03 -28.54
CA TYR A 33 8.16 9.01 -27.54
C TYR A 33 6.74 9.18 -27.02
N ARG A 34 6.03 8.06 -26.81
CA ARG A 34 4.71 8.05 -26.20
C ARG A 34 4.75 7.21 -24.93
N PRO A 35 4.43 7.77 -23.75
CA PRO A 35 4.34 6.97 -22.53
C PRO A 35 3.28 5.87 -22.66
N VAL A 36 3.60 4.70 -22.10
CA VAL A 36 2.74 3.52 -22.12
C VAL A 36 2.67 2.90 -20.73
N LEU A 37 1.56 2.18 -20.49
CA LEU A 37 1.46 1.32 -19.32
C LEU A 37 2.49 0.19 -19.43
N THR A 38 3.09 -0.18 -18.30
CA THR A 38 4.11 -1.24 -18.27
C THR A 38 3.54 -2.58 -18.74
N GLN A 39 4.28 -3.25 -19.62
CA GLN A 39 3.93 -4.59 -20.11
C GLN A 39 4.93 -5.66 -19.65
N ASP A 40 6.19 -5.28 -19.40
CA ASP A 40 7.26 -6.19 -19.01
C ASP A 40 8.07 -5.68 -17.79
N PRO A 41 8.03 -6.38 -16.64
CA PRO A 41 7.34 -7.64 -16.41
C PRO A 41 5.80 -7.50 -16.38
N PRO A 42 5.05 -8.59 -16.55
CA PRO A 42 3.60 -8.56 -16.36
C PRO A 42 3.31 -8.24 -14.89
N LEU A 43 2.63 -7.11 -14.67
CA LEU A 43 2.30 -6.62 -13.33
C LEU A 43 0.80 -6.78 -13.04
N GLU A 44 0.50 -7.44 -11.93
CA GLU A 44 -0.81 -7.28 -11.30
C GLU A 44 -0.96 -5.85 -10.76
N GLY A 45 -2.20 -5.33 -10.75
CA GLY A 45 -2.44 -3.95 -10.32
C GLY A 45 -1.79 -2.88 -11.21
N LEU A 46 -1.64 -3.17 -12.51
CA LEU A 46 -1.23 -2.22 -13.55
C LEU A 46 -2.08 -0.95 -13.52
N THR A 47 -3.38 -1.13 -13.31
CA THR A 47 -4.34 -0.07 -12.98
C THR A 47 -5.14 -0.52 -11.76
N THR A 48 -5.33 0.40 -10.81
CA THR A 48 -6.19 0.23 -9.63
C THR A 48 -7.33 1.25 -9.68
N ALA A 49 -8.03 1.49 -8.57
CA ALA A 49 -9.05 2.55 -8.51
C ALA A 49 -8.48 3.97 -8.49
N SER A 50 -7.19 4.12 -8.16
CA SER A 50 -6.56 5.43 -7.95
C SER A 50 -5.12 5.52 -8.45
N THR A 51 -4.59 4.45 -9.05
CA THR A 51 -3.20 4.40 -9.53
C THR A 51 -3.09 3.70 -10.87
N PHE A 52 -2.03 4.00 -11.61
CA PHE A 52 -1.59 3.21 -12.75
C PHE A 52 -0.06 3.16 -12.83
N VAL A 53 0.48 2.23 -13.62
CA VAL A 53 1.92 1.99 -13.73
C VAL A 53 2.41 2.20 -15.16
N LEU A 54 3.38 3.08 -15.32
CA LEU A 54 4.02 3.42 -16.58
C LEU A 54 5.43 2.85 -16.67
N ASP A 55 5.87 2.67 -17.92
CA ASP A 55 7.30 2.51 -18.19
C ASP A 55 8.06 3.79 -17.87
N GLN A 56 9.26 3.62 -17.33
CA GLN A 56 10.20 4.72 -17.14
C GLN A 56 10.67 5.24 -18.51
N PRO A 57 10.84 6.56 -18.70
CA PRO A 57 11.25 7.17 -19.98
C PRO A 57 12.77 6.99 -20.23
N ARG A 58 13.26 5.75 -20.12
CA ARG A 58 14.66 5.39 -20.34
C ARG A 58 15.03 5.64 -21.79
N CYS A 59 16.24 6.15 -22.01
CA CYS A 59 16.76 6.44 -23.34
C CYS A 59 16.00 7.51 -24.15
N VAL A 60 15.05 8.24 -23.52
CA VAL A 60 14.24 9.28 -24.20
C VAL A 60 14.93 10.64 -24.17
N PHE A 61 15.47 11.03 -23.00
CA PHE A 61 15.98 12.38 -22.74
C PHE A 61 17.52 12.49 -22.76
N GLN A 62 18.21 11.63 -23.53
CA GLN A 62 19.69 11.54 -23.49
C GLN A 62 20.42 12.85 -23.81
N ASN A 63 19.82 13.71 -24.65
CA ASN A 63 20.39 14.99 -25.03
C ASN A 63 20.05 16.13 -24.05
N PHE A 64 19.36 15.85 -22.95
CA PHE A 64 18.86 16.83 -21.97
C PHE A 64 19.38 16.50 -20.57
N SER A 65 20.69 16.27 -20.43
CA SER A 65 21.31 15.79 -19.18
C SER A 65 21.20 16.75 -18.00
N ASN A 66 21.01 18.04 -18.26
CA ASN A 66 20.90 19.08 -17.24
C ASN A 66 19.44 19.36 -16.82
N ALA A 67 18.49 18.68 -17.45
CA ALA A 67 17.06 18.88 -17.22
C ALA A 67 16.50 17.92 -16.18
N ASP A 68 15.58 18.43 -15.37
CA ASP A 68 14.69 17.64 -14.54
C ASP A 68 13.55 17.11 -15.40
N ILE A 69 13.25 15.83 -15.25
CA ILE A 69 12.17 15.12 -15.95
C ILE A 69 10.95 15.11 -15.03
N TRP A 70 9.84 15.62 -15.55
CA TRP A 70 8.56 15.71 -14.87
C TRP A 70 7.51 14.90 -15.61
N LEU A 71 6.58 14.30 -14.87
CA LEU A 71 5.39 13.68 -15.43
C LEU A 71 4.22 14.66 -15.33
N VAL A 72 3.60 14.96 -16.47
CA VAL A 72 2.30 15.63 -16.53
C VAL A 72 1.22 14.56 -16.52
N VAL A 73 0.26 14.69 -15.60
CA VAL A 73 -0.95 13.87 -15.54
C VAL A 73 -2.14 14.79 -15.78
N ALA A 74 -2.89 14.52 -16.84
CA ALA A 74 -4.03 15.33 -17.25
C ALA A 74 -5.29 14.47 -17.42
N LEU A 75 -6.45 15.08 -17.23
CA LEU A 75 -7.68 14.55 -17.78
C LEU A 75 -7.65 14.68 -19.30
N GLU A 76 -8.27 13.74 -20.01
CA GLU A 76 -8.32 13.79 -21.47
C GLU A 76 -8.88 15.11 -22.01
N ARG A 77 -9.90 15.66 -21.35
CA ARG A 77 -10.52 16.96 -21.70
C ARG A 77 -9.59 18.17 -21.56
N ALA A 78 -8.50 18.04 -20.80
CA ALA A 78 -7.56 19.14 -20.53
C ALA A 78 -6.31 19.11 -21.41
N VAL A 79 -6.12 18.04 -22.21
CA VAL A 79 -4.93 17.85 -23.05
C VAL A 79 -4.73 18.97 -24.07
N SER A 80 -5.80 19.41 -24.73
CA SER A 80 -5.72 20.43 -25.79
C SER A 80 -5.42 21.83 -25.28
N SER A 81 -5.71 22.10 -24.01
CA SER A 81 -5.51 23.41 -23.37
C SER A 81 -4.29 23.46 -22.45
N PHE A 82 -3.56 22.35 -22.31
CA PHE A 82 -2.41 22.27 -21.42
C PHE A 82 -1.24 23.13 -21.93
N ASN A 83 -0.73 24.01 -21.08
CA ASN A 83 0.41 24.88 -21.39
C ASN A 83 1.71 24.28 -20.86
N ASN A 84 2.65 23.94 -21.76
CA ASN A 84 3.97 23.42 -21.38
C ASN A 84 4.85 24.43 -20.63
N ALA A 85 4.55 25.73 -20.74
CA ALA A 85 5.26 26.77 -19.99
C ALA A 85 4.81 26.87 -18.52
N ALA A 86 3.75 26.18 -18.13
CA ALA A 86 3.32 26.15 -16.74
C ALA A 86 4.37 25.39 -15.90
N GLY A 87 4.91 26.05 -14.88
CA GLY A 87 5.91 25.44 -14.00
C GLY A 87 5.29 24.36 -13.10
N PRO A 88 6.07 23.40 -12.57
CA PRO A 88 5.59 22.40 -11.63
C PRO A 88 5.15 22.99 -10.29
N GLY A 89 3.98 22.55 -9.79
CA GLY A 89 3.46 22.97 -8.49
C GLY A 89 2.94 24.40 -8.42
N THR A 90 2.77 25.06 -9.57
CA THR A 90 2.05 26.34 -9.66
C THR A 90 0.55 26.11 -9.48
N PRO A 91 -0.27 27.15 -9.27
CA PRO A 91 -1.72 26.99 -9.21
C PRO A 91 -2.35 26.31 -10.43
N GLU A 92 -1.65 26.30 -11.58
CA GLU A 92 -2.10 25.68 -12.83
C GLU A 92 -1.70 24.20 -12.96
N THR A 93 -0.83 23.69 -12.09
CA THR A 93 -0.26 22.34 -12.15
C THR A 93 -0.12 21.65 -10.79
N ALA A 94 -0.70 22.23 -9.74
CA ALA A 94 -0.69 21.67 -8.40
C ALA A 94 -1.70 20.51 -8.26
N PHE A 95 -1.29 19.44 -7.60
CA PHE A 95 -2.13 18.27 -7.33
C PHE A 95 -3.40 18.63 -6.54
N GLN A 96 -3.31 19.56 -5.58
CA GLN A 96 -4.44 19.91 -4.70
C GLN A 96 -5.57 20.62 -5.44
N SER A 97 -5.32 21.17 -6.63
CA SER A 97 -6.33 21.78 -7.51
C SER A 97 -6.82 20.84 -8.61
N PHE A 98 -6.29 19.61 -8.67
CA PHE A 98 -6.72 18.56 -9.57
C PHE A 98 -7.83 17.71 -8.95
N PRO A 99 -8.92 17.37 -9.65
CA PRO A 99 -9.17 17.55 -11.09
C PRO A 99 -9.99 18.81 -11.46
N ASP A 100 -10.37 19.60 -10.45
CA ASP A 100 -11.22 20.79 -10.56
C ASP A 100 -10.74 21.82 -9.53
N PRO A 101 -10.42 23.07 -9.91
CA PRO A 101 -10.62 23.69 -11.23
C PRO A 101 -9.58 23.31 -12.29
N VAL A 102 -8.52 22.59 -11.92
CA VAL A 102 -7.38 22.35 -12.82
C VAL A 102 -7.41 20.93 -13.38
N GLY A 103 -7.38 20.83 -14.72
CA GLY A 103 -7.47 19.55 -15.42
C GLY A 103 -6.15 18.78 -15.57
N ALA A 104 -5.04 19.29 -15.06
CA ALA A 104 -3.72 18.63 -15.11
C ALA A 104 -2.84 19.02 -13.92
N TYR A 105 -1.93 18.13 -13.53
CA TYR A 105 -0.91 18.42 -12.51
C TYR A 105 0.45 17.84 -12.91
N MET A 106 1.51 18.31 -12.28
CA MET A 106 2.88 17.83 -12.48
C MET A 106 3.41 17.11 -11.25
N THR A 107 4.08 15.99 -11.46
CA THR A 107 4.62 15.16 -10.38
C THR A 107 5.84 14.35 -10.83
N LEU A 108 6.37 13.51 -9.93
CA LEU A 108 7.47 12.57 -10.17
C LEU A 108 8.73 13.26 -10.73
N ASN A 109 9.14 14.38 -10.11
CA ASN A 109 10.41 15.05 -10.42
C ASN A 109 11.58 14.09 -10.24
N THR A 110 12.43 14.00 -11.25
CA THR A 110 13.59 13.13 -11.25
C THR A 110 14.63 13.64 -12.26
N THR A 111 15.85 13.12 -12.17
CA THR A 111 16.91 13.45 -13.14
C THR A 111 17.12 12.28 -14.10
N LEU A 112 17.81 12.54 -15.22
CA LEU A 112 18.16 11.49 -16.19
C LEU A 112 18.92 10.30 -15.53
N GLY A 113 19.70 10.57 -14.49
CA GLY A 113 20.44 9.54 -13.75
C GLY A 113 19.56 8.51 -13.03
N SER A 114 18.30 8.84 -12.74
CA SER A 114 17.33 7.89 -12.18
C SER A 114 16.78 6.91 -13.22
N TYR A 115 17.03 7.15 -14.51
CA TYR A 115 16.59 6.31 -15.62
C TYR A 115 17.78 5.80 -16.46
N PRO A 116 18.68 4.97 -15.88
CA PRO A 116 19.82 4.43 -16.63
C PRO A 116 19.40 3.75 -17.95
N CYS A 117 20.24 3.90 -18.97
CA CYS A 117 20.03 3.31 -20.28
C CYS A 117 21.26 2.47 -20.64
N PRO A 118 21.15 1.14 -20.83
CA PRO A 118 19.92 0.33 -20.85
C PRO A 118 19.33 0.06 -19.45
N LYS A 119 18.10 -0.48 -19.42
CA LYS A 119 17.44 -0.96 -18.20
C LYS A 119 18.36 -1.97 -17.46
N PRO A 120 18.60 -1.83 -16.15
CA PRO A 120 19.33 -2.82 -15.37
C PRO A 120 18.66 -4.19 -15.44
N ALA A 121 19.46 -5.24 -15.61
CA ALA A 121 18.94 -6.61 -15.67
C ALA A 121 18.47 -7.07 -14.29
N GLY A 122 17.30 -7.72 -14.23
CA GLY A 122 16.74 -8.29 -12.99
C GLY A 122 15.90 -7.33 -12.15
N ASP A 123 15.93 -6.03 -12.42
CA ASP A 123 15.17 -5.04 -11.65
C ASP A 123 13.76 -4.77 -12.25
N ILE A 124 12.75 -4.71 -11.38
CA ILE A 124 11.42 -4.22 -11.74
C ILE A 124 11.43 -2.69 -11.66
N THR A 125 11.58 -2.04 -12.82
CA THR A 125 11.72 -0.59 -12.90
C THR A 125 10.49 0.05 -13.55
N VAL A 126 9.63 0.65 -12.74
CA VAL A 126 8.36 1.24 -13.19
C VAL A 126 8.11 2.59 -12.55
N LEU A 127 7.14 3.33 -13.07
CA LEU A 127 6.61 4.57 -12.48
C LEU A 127 5.16 4.38 -12.10
N ARG A 128 4.88 4.28 -10.79
CA ARG A 128 3.51 4.25 -10.30
C ARG A 128 3.00 5.68 -10.10
N VAL A 129 1.96 6.04 -10.83
CA VAL A 129 1.24 7.31 -10.69
C VAL A 129 0.16 7.14 -9.62
N GLY A 130 0.06 8.09 -8.71
CA GLY A 130 -0.92 8.16 -7.64
C GLY A 130 -0.58 7.41 -6.35
N SER A 131 0.71 7.09 -6.12
CA SER A 131 1.14 6.26 -4.99
C SER A 131 1.31 7.00 -3.66
N GLU A 132 1.35 8.33 -3.64
CA GLU A 132 1.66 9.11 -2.44
C GLU A 132 0.37 9.55 -1.69
N THR A 133 -0.18 8.66 -0.87
CA THR A 133 -1.37 8.96 -0.07
C THR A 133 -1.12 9.98 1.04
N SER A 134 0.13 10.08 1.53
CA SER A 134 0.49 10.93 2.68
C SER A 134 0.47 12.43 2.36
N CYS A 135 0.79 12.82 1.12
CA CYS A 135 0.77 14.23 0.71
C CYS A 135 -0.55 14.67 0.06
N ALA A 136 -1.53 13.77 -0.08
CA ALA A 136 -2.76 14.05 -0.81
C ALA A 136 -3.55 15.26 -0.26
N LYS A 137 -3.36 15.58 1.03
CA LYS A 137 -3.97 16.73 1.72
C LYS A 137 -2.97 17.80 2.15
N ASP A 138 -1.70 17.67 1.75
CA ASP A 138 -0.63 18.58 2.15
C ASP A 138 -0.43 19.66 1.09
N GLU A 139 -1.01 20.84 1.31
CA GLU A 139 -0.90 21.99 0.40
C GLU A 139 0.55 22.51 0.26
N LYS A 140 1.45 22.17 1.19
CA LYS A 140 2.88 22.53 1.09
C LYS A 140 3.63 21.66 0.08
N ARG A 141 3.00 20.60 -0.43
CA ARG A 141 3.55 19.69 -1.44
C ARG A 141 2.70 19.73 -2.72
N PRO A 142 2.80 20.80 -3.52
CA PRO A 142 1.95 20.97 -4.69
C PRO A 142 2.23 19.99 -5.82
N THR A 143 3.39 19.34 -5.84
CA THR A 143 3.81 18.35 -6.85
C THR A 143 3.58 16.90 -6.42
N CYS A 144 2.71 16.69 -5.42
CA CYS A 144 2.36 15.38 -4.87
C CYS A 144 1.96 14.37 -5.95
N ASN A 145 2.50 13.15 -5.88
CA ASN A 145 2.05 12.02 -6.71
C ASN A 145 0.82 11.35 -6.06
N GLY A 146 -0.20 12.16 -5.75
CA GLY A 146 -1.33 11.75 -4.92
C GLY A 146 -2.34 10.87 -5.67
N PRO A 147 -3.17 10.10 -4.94
CA PRO A 147 -4.12 9.16 -5.53
C PRO A 147 -5.08 9.84 -6.51
N LEU A 148 -5.31 9.20 -7.65
CA LEU A 148 -6.20 9.73 -8.68
C LEU A 148 -7.66 9.65 -8.23
N PRO A 149 -8.46 10.69 -8.50
CA PRO A 149 -9.78 10.87 -7.88
C PRO A 149 -10.90 10.00 -8.47
N GLY A 150 -10.70 9.37 -9.63
CA GLY A 150 -11.76 8.64 -10.32
C GLY A 150 -11.28 7.78 -11.48
N PRO A 151 -12.19 7.23 -12.30
CA PRO A 151 -11.83 6.28 -13.36
C PRO A 151 -11.08 6.89 -14.56
N GLY A 152 -11.02 8.21 -14.69
CA GLY A 152 -10.47 8.90 -15.85
C GLY A 152 -11.52 9.19 -16.93
N PRO A 153 -11.13 9.29 -18.22
CA PRO A 153 -9.82 8.94 -18.80
C PRO A 153 -8.70 9.94 -18.47
N TYR A 154 -7.52 9.40 -18.18
CA TYR A 154 -6.28 10.14 -17.97
C TYR A 154 -5.35 10.06 -19.17
N ARG A 155 -4.54 11.10 -19.38
CA ARG A 155 -3.49 11.20 -20.39
C ARG A 155 -2.22 11.67 -19.69
N VAL A 156 -1.07 11.15 -20.10
CA VAL A 156 0.21 11.54 -19.52
C VAL A 156 1.23 11.89 -20.60
N LYS A 157 2.19 12.74 -20.24
CA LYS A 157 3.41 12.98 -21.01
C LYS A 157 4.55 13.37 -20.08
N PHE A 158 5.78 13.25 -20.58
CA PHE A 158 6.95 13.75 -19.86
C PHE A 158 7.37 15.12 -20.39
N LEU A 159 7.86 15.97 -19.49
CA LEU A 159 8.48 17.25 -19.79
C LEU A 159 9.90 17.26 -19.20
N ALA A 160 10.86 17.75 -19.97
CA ALA A 160 12.19 18.07 -19.47
C ALA A 160 12.28 19.58 -19.23
N LEU A 161 12.67 19.96 -18.02
CA LEU A 161 12.80 21.35 -17.58
C LEU A 161 14.23 21.64 -17.14
N GLU A 162 14.85 22.68 -17.69
CA GLU A 162 16.10 23.25 -17.15
C GLU A 162 15.72 24.39 -16.20
N GLY A 163 15.71 24.09 -14.90
CA GLY A 163 15.10 24.97 -13.90
C GLY A 163 13.59 25.07 -14.12
N ALA A 164 13.10 26.26 -14.48
CA ALA A 164 11.68 26.49 -14.79
C ALA A 164 11.38 26.50 -16.31
N VAL A 165 12.41 26.37 -17.15
CA VAL A 165 12.26 26.52 -18.61
C VAL A 165 12.05 25.14 -19.25
N PRO A 166 10.92 24.91 -19.95
CA PRO A 166 10.71 23.66 -20.67
C PRO A 166 11.64 23.59 -21.89
N VAL A 167 12.42 22.51 -22.00
CA VAL A 167 13.38 22.30 -23.10
C VAL A 167 12.97 21.16 -24.03
N ALA A 168 12.22 20.17 -23.53
CA ALA A 168 11.66 19.10 -24.35
C ALA A 168 10.36 18.53 -23.78
N ASP A 169 9.54 17.93 -24.64
CA ASP A 169 8.35 17.18 -24.25
C ASP A 169 8.15 15.90 -25.06
N THR A 170 7.39 14.96 -24.52
CA THR A 170 6.98 13.74 -25.25
C THR A 170 5.58 13.90 -25.83
N ASP A 171 5.20 13.02 -26.73
CA ASP A 171 3.80 12.86 -27.10
C ASP A 171 2.95 12.45 -25.89
N TRP A 172 1.66 12.78 -25.95
CA TRP A 172 0.67 12.28 -24.99
C TRP A 172 0.43 10.79 -25.17
N SER A 173 0.25 10.08 -24.06
CA SER A 173 -0.17 8.68 -24.02
C SER A 173 -1.53 8.45 -24.70
N VAL A 174 -1.86 7.19 -24.95
CA VAL A 174 -3.26 6.78 -25.15
C VAL A 174 -4.08 7.05 -23.87
N PRO A 175 -5.43 7.15 -23.96
CA PRO A 175 -6.27 7.26 -22.77
C PRO A 175 -6.05 6.09 -21.81
N ILE A 176 -5.89 6.40 -20.52
CA ILE A 176 -5.71 5.43 -19.45
C ILE A 176 -6.98 5.45 -18.58
N MET A 177 -7.62 4.29 -18.45
CA MET A 177 -8.79 4.08 -17.60
C MET A 177 -8.39 3.34 -16.33
N LEU A 178 -8.85 3.85 -15.18
CA LEU A 178 -8.70 3.19 -13.90
C LEU A 178 -9.86 2.25 -13.63
N ARG A 179 -9.68 1.34 -12.66
CA ARG A 179 -10.71 0.39 -12.27
C ARG A 179 -11.79 1.08 -11.45
N THR A 180 -13.05 0.82 -11.74
CA THR A 180 -14.14 1.28 -10.89
C THR A 180 -14.35 0.30 -9.74
N ALA A 181 -14.32 0.79 -8.51
CA ALA A 181 -14.74 -0.01 -7.37
C ALA A 181 -16.26 -0.29 -7.48
N LYS A 182 -16.69 -1.53 -7.22
CA LYS A 182 -18.12 -1.82 -7.08
C LYS A 182 -18.65 -1.07 -5.85
N SER A 183 -19.84 -0.48 -5.97
CA SER A 183 -20.48 0.16 -4.81
C SER A 183 -20.67 -0.90 -3.71
N PRO A 184 -20.35 -0.59 -2.44
CA PRO A 184 -20.66 -1.46 -1.31
C PRO A 184 -22.11 -1.93 -1.30
N ASP A 185 -23.04 -1.08 -1.75
CA ASP A 185 -24.49 -1.37 -1.80
C ASP A 185 -24.86 -2.45 -2.83
N THR A 186 -23.97 -2.71 -3.79
CA THR A 186 -24.11 -3.77 -4.80
C THR A 186 -23.42 -5.07 -4.38
N ILE A 187 -22.67 -5.05 -3.29
CA ILE A 187 -22.10 -6.26 -2.71
C ILE A 187 -23.23 -6.94 -1.96
N SER A 188 -23.82 -7.97 -2.57
CA SER A 188 -24.79 -8.82 -1.90
C SER A 188 -24.13 -9.45 -0.67
N THR A 189 -24.41 -8.90 0.51
CA THR A 189 -24.10 -9.52 1.81
C THR A 189 -24.93 -10.79 2.03
N ALA A 190 -25.96 -11.01 1.20
CA ALA A 190 -26.87 -12.15 1.22
C ALA A 190 -26.27 -13.49 0.73
N GLY A 191 -24.95 -13.57 0.53
CA GLY A 191 -24.29 -14.79 0.01
C GLY A 191 -23.04 -15.19 0.76
N SER A 192 -22.84 -14.72 1.98
CA SER A 192 -21.71 -15.14 2.81
C SER A 192 -22.17 -16.24 3.74
N GLY A 193 -21.68 -17.47 3.51
CA GLY A 193 -21.94 -18.69 4.28
C GLY A 193 -21.43 -18.66 5.73
N HIS A 194 -21.59 -17.53 6.42
CA HIS A 194 -21.30 -17.37 7.84
C HIS A 194 -22.20 -18.24 8.72
N SER A 195 -23.29 -18.81 8.20
CA SER A 195 -24.06 -19.83 8.91
C SER A 195 -23.42 -21.21 8.79
N ALA A 196 -23.03 -21.65 7.59
CA ALA A 196 -22.52 -23.01 7.39
C ALA A 196 -21.16 -23.26 8.09
N ASP A 197 -20.20 -22.35 7.91
CA ASP A 197 -18.87 -22.49 8.54
C ASP A 197 -18.93 -22.33 10.06
N MET A 198 -19.77 -21.42 10.55
CA MET A 198 -19.96 -21.24 11.99
C MET A 198 -20.67 -22.44 12.62
N ILE A 199 -21.67 -23.02 11.93
CA ILE A 199 -22.32 -24.27 12.37
C ILE A 199 -21.31 -25.42 12.36
N ALA A 200 -20.47 -25.55 11.33
CA ALA A 200 -19.45 -26.60 11.27
C ALA A 200 -18.44 -26.47 12.42
N ILE A 201 -17.89 -25.27 12.64
CA ILE A 201 -16.91 -25.00 13.70
C ILE A 201 -17.51 -25.25 15.09
N THR A 202 -18.72 -24.74 15.35
CA THR A 202 -19.40 -24.94 16.64
C THR A 202 -19.73 -26.41 16.89
N THR A 203 -20.14 -27.15 15.87
CA THR A 203 -20.41 -28.60 15.97
C THR A 203 -19.14 -29.37 16.27
N ILE A 204 -18.03 -29.09 15.56
CA ILE A 204 -16.73 -29.74 15.80
C ILE A 204 -16.22 -29.44 17.21
N LEU A 205 -16.24 -28.19 17.64
CA LEU A 205 -15.84 -27.79 18.99
C LEU A 205 -16.71 -28.47 20.06
N SER A 206 -18.03 -28.55 19.84
CA SER A 206 -18.95 -29.20 20.77
C SER A 206 -18.66 -30.70 20.91
N ILE A 207 -18.42 -31.41 19.80
CA ILE A 207 -18.07 -32.83 19.80
C ILE A 207 -16.73 -33.07 20.49
N LEU A 208 -15.69 -32.29 20.14
CA LEU A 208 -14.36 -32.41 20.75
C LEU A 208 -14.42 -32.16 22.26
N PHE A 209 -15.17 -31.15 22.70
CA PHE A 209 -15.36 -30.85 24.11
C PHE A 209 -16.08 -31.98 24.85
N ALA A 210 -17.13 -32.57 24.26
CA ALA A 210 -17.82 -33.72 24.83
C ALA A 210 -16.91 -34.95 24.97
N ILE A 211 -16.07 -35.23 23.97
CA ILE A 211 -15.08 -36.31 24.01
C ILE A 211 -14.05 -36.06 25.13
N LEU A 212 -13.55 -34.83 25.26
CA LEU A 212 -12.62 -34.47 26.33
C LEU A 212 -13.24 -34.64 27.72
N LEU A 213 -14.49 -34.21 27.91
CA LEU A 213 -15.23 -34.40 29.16
C LEU A 213 -15.46 -35.88 29.48
N ALA A 214 -15.87 -36.67 28.50
CA ALA A 214 -16.06 -38.11 28.68
C ALA A 214 -14.74 -38.81 29.05
N GLY A 215 -13.63 -38.42 28.42
CA GLY A 215 -12.29 -38.90 28.76
C GLY A 215 -11.87 -38.52 30.18
N LEU A 216 -12.10 -37.26 30.59
CA LEU A 216 -11.84 -36.81 31.96
C LEU A 216 -12.64 -37.62 32.99
N VAL A 217 -13.94 -37.80 32.74
CA VAL A 217 -14.83 -38.57 33.63
C VAL A 217 -14.38 -40.02 33.71
N ALA A 218 -14.07 -40.65 32.58
CA ALA A 218 -13.53 -42.01 32.56
C ALA A 218 -12.22 -42.11 33.35
N MET A 219 -11.28 -41.18 33.16
CA MET A 219 -10.04 -41.15 33.92
C MET A 219 -10.28 -41.04 35.43
N LEU A 220 -11.24 -40.22 35.88
CA LEU A 220 -11.58 -40.12 37.30
C LEU A 220 -12.15 -41.44 37.86
N PHE A 221 -13.09 -42.08 37.13
CA PHE A 221 -13.66 -43.36 37.55
C PHE A 221 -12.64 -44.51 37.53
N PHE A 222 -11.79 -44.58 36.52
CA PHE A 222 -10.76 -45.62 36.41
C PHE A 222 -9.60 -45.39 37.39
N TRP A 223 -9.26 -44.13 37.69
CA TRP A 223 -8.28 -43.78 38.73
C TRP A 223 -8.75 -44.16 40.14
N ASP A 224 -10.02 -43.89 40.46
CA ASP A 224 -10.61 -44.33 41.74
C ASP A 224 -10.68 -45.87 41.85
N SER A 225 -10.82 -46.55 40.71
CA SER A 225 -10.81 -48.02 40.66
C SER A 225 -9.41 -48.61 40.87
N GLU A 226 -8.35 -47.99 40.34
CA GLU A 226 -6.96 -48.41 40.56
C GLU A 226 -6.45 -48.08 41.97
N SER A 227 -6.96 -47.02 42.61
CA SER A 227 -6.68 -46.72 44.02
C SER A 227 -7.24 -47.77 44.99
N CYS A 228 -8.28 -48.52 44.59
CA CYS A 228 -8.82 -49.65 45.37
C CYS A 228 -8.30 -51.03 44.93
N GLY A 229 -7.40 -51.10 43.93
CA GLY A 229 -6.86 -52.36 43.40
C GLY A 229 -5.61 -52.91 44.08
N SER A 230 -5.00 -52.19 45.03
CA SER A 230 -3.79 -52.64 45.71
C SER A 230 -3.90 -52.55 47.24
N SER A 231 -4.76 -53.39 47.83
CA SER A 231 -4.52 -53.94 49.17
C SER A 231 -5.21 -55.30 49.34
N SER A 232 -4.41 -56.35 49.15
CA SER A 232 -4.32 -57.54 50.02
C SER A 232 -5.57 -58.05 50.77
N THR A 233 -5.99 -59.26 50.41
CA THR A 233 -6.35 -60.38 51.30
C THR A 233 -6.92 -60.05 52.69
N PHE A 234 -8.22 -60.32 52.91
CA PHE A 234 -8.68 -60.75 54.23
C PHE A 234 -9.93 -61.65 54.17
N SER A 235 -9.66 -62.94 54.34
CA SER A 235 -10.33 -63.89 55.24
C SER A 235 -11.84 -63.71 55.55
N LYS A 236 -12.60 -64.71 55.09
CA LYS A 236 -13.93 -65.15 55.54
C LYS A 236 -14.14 -64.99 57.07
N PRO A 237 -15.29 -64.46 57.54
CA PRO A 237 -15.56 -64.36 58.97
C PRO A 237 -15.95 -65.73 59.52
N GLU A 238 -15.15 -66.22 60.47
CA GLU A 238 -15.45 -67.43 61.24
C GLU A 238 -16.33 -67.07 62.44
N SER A 239 -17.39 -67.85 62.62
CA SER A 239 -18.39 -67.71 63.68
C SER A 239 -17.78 -67.87 65.07
N VAL A 240 -17.95 -66.85 65.92
CA VAL A 240 -17.51 -66.88 67.32
C VAL A 240 -18.43 -67.81 68.13
N SER A 241 -17.92 -68.98 68.53
CA SER A 241 -18.59 -69.86 69.49
C SER A 241 -18.30 -69.39 70.92
N VAL A 242 -19.32 -68.95 71.65
CA VAL A 242 -19.22 -68.57 73.07
C VAL A 242 -19.07 -69.84 73.92
N ARG A 243 -17.89 -70.04 74.50
CA ARG A 243 -17.60 -71.18 75.40
C ARG A 243 -17.96 -70.82 76.83
N ARG A 244 -19.06 -71.39 77.35
CA ARG A 244 -19.45 -71.33 78.78
C ARG A 244 -18.41 -72.08 79.62
N TYR A 245 -17.89 -71.43 80.65
CA TYR A 245 -17.15 -72.08 81.72
C TYR A 245 -17.92 -71.96 83.03
N ASN A 246 -18.12 -73.10 83.69
CA ASN A 246 -18.78 -73.24 84.99
C ASN A 246 -17.82 -72.84 86.12
N THR A 247 -18.27 -71.96 87.01
CA THR A 247 -17.59 -71.58 88.24
C THR A 247 -17.72 -72.68 89.29
N HIS A 248 -16.62 -73.34 89.63
CA HIS A 248 -16.55 -74.18 90.83
C HIS A 248 -16.05 -73.34 92.01
N HIS A 249 -16.89 -73.27 93.04
CA HIS A 249 -16.61 -72.66 94.33
C HIS A 249 -15.44 -73.34 95.04
N VAL A 250 -14.57 -72.55 95.67
CA VAL A 250 -13.72 -73.01 96.77
C VAL A 250 -14.00 -72.09 97.96
N TYR A 251 -14.46 -72.72 99.05
CA TYR A 251 -14.75 -72.12 100.34
C TYR A 251 -13.48 -71.63 101.06
N ASP A 252 -13.66 -70.58 101.85
CA ASP A 252 -12.73 -70.06 102.86
C ASP A 252 -12.26 -71.12 103.86
N GLN A 253 -10.99 -71.03 104.32
CA GLN A 253 -10.58 -71.18 105.73
C GLN A 253 -9.04 -71.15 105.91
N PRO A 254 -8.50 -70.88 107.11
CA PRO A 254 -8.45 -69.55 107.74
C PRO A 254 -7.03 -69.21 108.26
N ALA A 255 -6.92 -68.03 108.85
CA ALA A 255 -5.70 -67.50 109.46
C ALA A 255 -5.11 -68.37 110.58
N ALA A 256 -3.78 -68.37 110.67
CA ALA A 256 -3.04 -68.64 111.89
C ALA A 256 -2.02 -67.53 112.15
N ARG A 257 -2.42 -66.55 112.99
CA ARG A 257 -1.56 -65.98 114.03
C ARG A 257 -2.42 -65.78 115.28
N LEU A 258 -2.11 -66.64 116.26
CA LEU A 258 -2.22 -66.55 117.72
C LEU A 258 -3.43 -65.82 118.31
#